data_AF-A0A521IMT4-F1
#
_entry.id   AF-A0A521IMT4-F1
#
_cell.length_a   1.000
_cell.length_b   1.000
_cell.length_c   1.000
_cell.angle_alpha   90.00
_cell.angle_beta   90.00
_cell.angle_gamma   90.00
#
_symmetry.space_group_name_H-M   'P 1'
#
loop_
_entity.id
_entity.type
_entity.pdbx_description
1 polymer ?
#
loop_
_entity_poly.entity_id
_entity_poly.type
_entity_poly.pdbx_seq_one_letter_code
_entity_poly.pdbx_strand_id
1 'polypeptide(L)'
;MSVTIYYLQKGDDHPSYLLHCQAIRRVVFVEGQGVPEAIDFDGQDGSCSHLLLFDKNIPVGTTRIRKTDKGMKLERIAVLPAYRKKGYGELLVKAALSKVTGTIYINAQVASLGFYEHLGFIREDKTT
;
A
#
# COMPACT_ATOMS: atom_id res chain seq x y z
N MET A 1 -10.68 15.35 -11.92
CA MET A 1 -10.96 14.09 -11.19
C MET A 1 -10.91 14.42 -9.70
N SER A 2 -11.93 14.07 -8.92
CA SER A 2 -11.89 14.28 -7.46
C SER A 2 -11.39 12.98 -6.82
N VAL A 3 -10.10 12.98 -6.50
CA VAL A 3 -9.43 11.87 -5.81
C VAL A 3 -8.98 12.38 -4.44
N THR A 4 -9.27 11.62 -3.40
CA THR A 4 -8.93 11.96 -2.02
C THR A 4 -8.13 10.83 -1.40
N ILE A 5 -7.09 11.15 -0.64
CA ILE A 5 -6.34 10.18 0.14
C ILE A 5 -6.47 10.50 1.62
N TYR A 6 -6.88 9.50 2.40
CA TYR A 6 -6.89 9.55 3.84
C TYR A 6 -5.66 8.83 4.39
N TYR A 7 -4.96 9.47 5.32
CA TYR A 7 -3.85 8.87 6.05
C TYR A 7 -4.35 8.46 7.44
N LEU A 8 -4.34 7.15 7.69
CA LEU A 8 -4.70 6.54 8.96
C LEU A 8 -3.40 6.29 9.72
N GLN A 9 -3.12 7.12 10.73
CA GLN A 9 -1.94 6.94 11.57
C GLN A 9 -2.10 5.70 12.44
N LYS A 10 -0.97 5.07 12.78
CA LYS A 10 -0.95 4.03 13.81
C LYS A 10 -1.63 4.56 15.08
N GLY A 11 -2.63 3.85 15.55
CA GLY A 11 -3.39 4.20 16.75
C GLY A 11 -4.63 5.07 16.48
N ASP A 12 -4.87 5.50 15.24
CA ASP A 12 -6.12 6.16 14.88
C ASP A 12 -7.28 5.17 14.93
N ASP A 13 -8.36 5.56 15.62
CA ASP A 13 -9.58 4.76 15.70
C ASP A 13 -10.51 5.05 14.52
N HIS A 14 -10.19 4.43 13.38
CA HIS A 14 -11.00 4.50 12.15
C HIS A 14 -11.32 3.09 11.63
N PRO A 15 -12.15 2.32 12.36
CA PRO A 15 -12.40 0.91 12.05
C PRO A 15 -13.02 0.74 10.67
N SER A 16 -13.91 1.65 10.24
CA SER A 16 -14.52 1.62 8.91
C SER A 16 -13.50 1.79 7.78
N TYR A 17 -12.47 2.60 7.95
CA TYR A 17 -11.49 2.87 6.90
C TYR A 17 -10.47 1.74 6.82
N LEU A 18 -10.08 1.16 7.96
CA LEU A 18 -9.24 -0.02 7.97
C LEU A 18 -9.94 -1.20 7.29
N LEU A 19 -11.24 -1.39 7.52
CA LEU A 19 -12.05 -2.38 6.82
C LEU A 19 -12.06 -2.16 5.29
N HIS A 20 -12.10 -0.91 4.83
CA HIS A 20 -11.99 -0.60 3.40
C HIS A 20 -10.61 -0.97 2.83
N CYS A 21 -9.52 -0.66 3.53
CA CYS A 21 -8.17 -1.10 3.13
C CYS A 21 -8.11 -2.63 2.98
N GLN A 22 -8.62 -3.34 3.99
CA GLN A 22 -8.67 -4.80 4.02
C GLN A 22 -9.53 -5.40 2.89
N ALA A 23 -10.69 -4.81 2.60
CA ALA A 23 -11.55 -5.24 1.51
C ALA A 23 -10.87 -5.10 0.15
N ILE A 24 -10.20 -3.97 -0.11
CA ILE A 24 -9.43 -3.77 -1.35
C ILE A 24 -8.33 -4.82 -1.48
N ARG A 25 -7.59 -5.09 -0.39
CA ARG A 25 -6.51 -6.06 -0.36
C ARG A 25 -7.00 -7.49 -0.59
N ARG A 26 -8.15 -7.88 -0.03
CA ARG A 26 -8.76 -9.19 -0.29
C ARG A 26 -9.05 -9.37 -1.79
N VAL A 27 -9.68 -8.39 -2.43
CA VAL A 27 -9.95 -8.44 -3.88
C VAL A 27 -8.66 -8.52 -4.70
N VAL A 28 -7.65 -7.72 -4.36
CA VAL A 28 -6.42 -7.62 -5.18
C VAL A 28 -5.46 -8.79 -4.94
N PHE A 29 -5.22 -9.18 -3.69
CA PHE A 29 -4.21 -10.18 -3.33
C PHE A 29 -4.82 -11.58 -3.19
N VAL A 30 -5.91 -11.74 -2.44
CA VAL A 30 -6.49 -13.06 -2.17
C VAL A 30 -7.23 -13.56 -3.42
N GLU A 31 -8.25 -12.83 -3.85
CA GLU A 31 -9.05 -13.22 -5.01
C GLU A 31 -8.27 -13.04 -6.33
N GLY A 32 -7.55 -11.93 -6.46
CA GLY A 32 -6.86 -11.57 -7.70
C GLY A 32 -5.52 -12.25 -7.95
N GLN A 33 -4.73 -12.53 -6.90
CA GLN A 33 -3.38 -13.12 -7.02
C GLN A 33 -3.26 -14.50 -6.36
N GLY A 34 -4.31 -14.98 -5.70
CA GLY A 34 -4.27 -16.26 -4.99
C GLY A 34 -3.39 -16.27 -3.74
N VAL A 35 -3.10 -15.09 -3.16
CA VAL A 35 -2.34 -15.00 -1.90
C VAL A 35 -3.20 -15.60 -0.78
N PRO A 36 -2.70 -16.58 0.00
CA PRO A 36 -3.46 -17.11 1.12
C PRO A 36 -3.84 -16.01 2.11
N GLU A 37 -5.08 -16.02 2.58
CA GLU A 37 -5.62 -14.96 3.44
C GLU A 37 -4.75 -14.70 4.67
N ALA A 38 -4.29 -15.77 5.34
CA ALA A 38 -3.41 -15.68 6.51
C ALA A 38 -2.07 -14.97 6.25
N ILE A 39 -1.62 -14.91 4.99
CA ILE A 39 -0.38 -14.22 4.59
C ILE A 39 -0.61 -12.72 4.40
N ASP A 40 -1.80 -12.32 3.93
CA ASP A 40 -2.15 -10.91 3.82
C ASP A 40 -2.61 -10.33 5.16
N PHE A 41 -3.55 -11.01 5.82
CA PHE A 41 -4.10 -10.66 7.13
C PHE A 41 -3.19 -11.16 8.26
N ASP A 42 -1.96 -10.66 8.28
CA ASP A 42 -0.86 -11.04 9.18
C ASP A 42 -1.02 -10.58 10.65
N GLY A 43 -2.19 -10.04 11.02
CA GLY A 43 -2.46 -9.52 12.37
C GLY A 43 -1.74 -8.22 12.73
N GLN A 44 -0.92 -7.64 11.83
CA GLN A 44 -0.12 -6.44 12.15
C GLN A 44 -0.81 -5.13 11.78
N ASP A 45 -1.99 -5.18 11.14
CA ASP A 45 -2.68 -3.99 10.61
C ASP A 45 -2.91 -2.91 11.67
N GLY A 46 -3.26 -3.28 12.91
CA GLY A 46 -3.47 -2.32 14.01
C GLY A 46 -2.19 -1.64 14.52
N SER A 47 -1.01 -2.14 14.15
CA SER A 47 0.29 -1.56 14.51
C SER A 47 0.94 -0.76 13.40
N CYS A 48 0.25 -0.62 12.26
CA CYS A 48 0.74 0.06 11.07
C CYS A 48 -0.09 1.32 10.77
N SER A 49 0.52 2.26 10.04
CA SER A 49 -0.24 3.33 9.39
C SER A 49 -0.72 2.85 8.02
N HIS A 50 -1.79 3.43 7.50
CA HIS A 50 -2.36 3.09 6.20
C HIS A 50 -2.72 4.34 5.41
N LEU A 51 -2.72 4.23 4.09
CA LEU A 51 -3.35 5.21 3.21
C LEU A 51 -4.52 4.54 2.50
N LEU A 52 -5.63 5.27 2.39
CA LEU A 52 -6.84 4.86 1.70
C LEU A 52 -7.18 5.90 0.64
N LEU A 53 -7.19 5.48 -0.63
CA LEU A 53 -7.50 6.32 -1.78
C LEU A 53 -8.95 6.13 -2.19
N PHE A 54 -9.66 7.25 -2.30
CA PHE A 54 -11.01 7.34 -2.83
C PHE A 54 -11.02 7.97 -4.22
N ASP A 55 -11.77 7.38 -5.14
CA ASP A 55 -12.21 8.02 -6.38
C ASP A 55 -13.67 8.44 -6.15
N LYS A 56 -13.91 9.75 -6.00
CA LYS A 56 -15.16 10.30 -5.46
C LYS A 56 -15.47 9.71 -4.06
N ASN A 57 -16.50 8.89 -3.94
CA ASN A 57 -16.96 8.26 -2.69
C ASN A 57 -16.66 6.76 -2.63
N ILE A 58 -15.89 6.23 -3.57
CA ILE A 58 -15.58 4.80 -3.64
C ILE A 58 -14.12 4.60 -3.20
N PRO A 59 -13.85 3.74 -2.20
CA PRO A 59 -12.48 3.37 -1.85
C PRO A 59 -11.94 2.41 -2.91
N VAL A 60 -10.80 2.76 -3.52
CA VAL A 60 -10.29 2.04 -4.71
C VAL A 60 -8.83 1.65 -4.62
N GLY A 61 -8.08 2.17 -3.65
CA GLY A 61 -6.70 1.77 -3.45
C GLY A 61 -6.21 1.99 -2.02
N THR A 62 -5.17 1.26 -1.63
CA THR A 62 -4.57 1.35 -0.30
C THR A 62 -3.07 1.03 -0.32
N THR A 63 -2.36 1.47 0.71
CA THR A 63 -1.03 0.98 1.07
C THR A 63 -0.86 1.00 2.58
N ARG A 64 -0.01 0.11 3.10
CA ARG A 64 0.41 0.04 4.49
C ARG A 64 1.82 0.59 4.66
N ILE A 65 2.06 1.29 5.76
CA ILE A 65 3.36 1.77 6.21
C ILE A 65 3.67 1.12 7.55
N ARG A 66 4.78 0.38 7.60
CA ARG A 66 5.24 -0.27 8.84
C ARG A 66 6.66 0.14 9.18
N LYS A 67 6.88 0.56 10.43
CA LYS A 67 8.22 0.80 10.97
C LYS A 67 8.90 -0.54 11.28
N THR A 68 10.14 -0.71 10.84
CA THR A 68 10.99 -1.86 11.12
C THR A 68 12.38 -1.39 11.52
N ASP A 69 13.25 -2.32 11.95
CA ASP A 69 14.64 -1.99 12.29
C ASP A 69 15.45 -1.48 11.07
N LYS A 70 15.00 -1.78 9.85
CA LYS A 70 15.62 -1.31 8.60
C LYS A 70 15.13 0.07 8.15
N GLY A 71 14.07 0.60 8.78
CA GLY A 71 13.42 1.85 8.39
C GLY A 71 11.93 1.67 8.12
N MET A 72 11.40 2.43 7.17
CA MET A 72 9.98 2.51 6.86
C MET A 72 9.65 1.61 5.67
N LYS A 73 8.93 0.51 5.93
CA LYS A 73 8.50 -0.42 4.90
C LYS A 73 7.16 0.02 4.32
N LEU A 74 7.11 0.28 3.02
CA LEU A 74 5.85 0.37 2.29
C LEU A 74 5.47 -1.03 1.78
N GLU A 75 4.25 -1.45 2.04
CA GLU A 75 3.76 -2.79 1.69
C GLU A 75 2.24 -2.79 1.50
N ARG A 76 1.70 -3.90 0.97
CA ARG A 76 0.26 -4.05 0.71
C ARG A 76 -0.32 -2.98 -0.24
N ILE A 77 0.50 -2.51 -1.20
CA ILE A 77 0.08 -1.53 -2.21
C ILE A 77 -0.90 -2.21 -3.16
N ALA A 78 -2.16 -1.79 -3.12
CA ALA A 78 -3.25 -2.40 -3.86
C ALA A 78 -4.14 -1.34 -4.50
N VAL A 79 -4.52 -1.55 -5.76
CA VAL A 79 -5.54 -0.77 -6.48
C VAL A 79 -6.48 -1.74 -7.16
N LEU A 80 -7.79 -1.52 -6.96
CA LEU A 80 -8.85 -2.33 -7.56
C LEU A 80 -8.67 -2.40 -9.08
N PRO A 81 -8.86 -3.57 -9.72
CA PRO A 81 -8.62 -3.76 -11.15
C PRO A 81 -9.29 -2.71 -12.06
N ALA A 82 -10.55 -2.36 -11.78
CA ALA A 82 -11.31 -1.37 -12.53
C ALA A 82 -10.77 0.08 -12.46
N TYR A 83 -9.83 0.35 -11.54
CA TYR A 83 -9.23 1.66 -11.31
C TYR A 83 -7.73 1.69 -11.63
N ARG A 84 -7.17 0.62 -12.19
CA ARG A 84 -5.78 0.58 -12.66
C ARG A 84 -5.59 1.44 -13.90
N LYS A 85 -4.33 1.76 -14.23
CA LYS A 85 -3.92 2.63 -15.35
C LYS A 85 -4.43 4.09 -15.27
N LYS A 86 -4.91 4.51 -14.08
CA LYS A 86 -5.30 5.90 -13.77
C LYS A 86 -4.25 6.69 -12.95
N GLY A 87 -3.06 6.13 -12.75
CA GLY A 87 -2.01 6.74 -11.91
C GLY A 87 -2.19 6.57 -10.40
N TYR A 88 -3.22 5.84 -9.93
CA TYR A 88 -3.53 5.73 -8.49
C TYR A 88 -2.47 4.98 -7.67
N GLY A 89 -1.78 4.00 -8.27
CA GLY A 89 -0.67 3.33 -7.60
C GLY A 89 0.48 4.28 -7.30
N GLU A 90 0.87 5.08 -8.28
CA GLU A 90 1.89 6.13 -8.12
C GLU A 90 1.45 7.18 -7.09
N LEU A 91 0.19 7.61 -7.15
CA LEU A 91 -0.35 8.57 -6.20
C LEU A 91 -0.28 8.05 -4.75
N LEU A 92 -0.63 6.78 -4.51
CA LEU A 92 -0.51 6.14 -3.20
C LEU A 92 0.94 6.10 -2.71
N VAL A 93 1.88 5.70 -3.57
CA VAL A 93 3.30 5.60 -3.20
C VAL A 93 3.86 6.99 -2.89
N LYS A 94 3.61 8.00 -3.74
CA LYS A 94 4.04 9.39 -3.49
C LYS A 94 3.44 9.94 -2.20
N ALA A 95 2.15 9.69 -1.95
CA ALA A 95 1.51 10.08 -0.71
C ALA A 95 2.17 9.41 0.50
N ALA A 96 2.49 8.10 0.41
CA ALA A 96 3.20 7.40 1.47
C ALA A 96 4.60 7.97 1.72
N LEU A 97 5.37 8.22 0.67
CA LEU A 97 6.69 8.84 0.75
C LEU A 97 6.63 10.22 1.43
N SER A 98 5.57 11.00 1.24
CA SER A 98 5.39 12.29 1.91
C SER A 98 5.13 12.20 3.42
N LYS A 99 4.79 11.01 3.93
CA LYS A 99 4.46 10.78 5.36
C LYS A 99 5.61 10.19 6.17
N VAL A 100 6.70 9.80 5.51
CA VAL A 100 7.81 9.11 6.17
C VAL A 100 9.14 9.71 5.78
N THR A 101 10.13 9.52 6.63
CA THR A 101 11.52 9.97 6.41
C THR A 101 12.49 8.84 6.76
N GLY A 102 13.76 9.02 6.39
CA GLY A 102 14.81 8.02 6.59
C GLY A 102 14.82 6.94 5.51
N THR A 103 15.35 5.76 5.84
CA THR A 103 15.39 4.62 4.90
C THR A 103 13.98 4.12 4.62
N ILE A 104 13.59 4.12 3.35
CA ILE A 104 12.28 3.66 2.89
C ILE A 104 12.50 2.51 1.92
N TYR A 105 11.76 1.42 2.07
CA TYR A 105 11.94 0.25 1.23
C TYR A 105 10.62 -0.49 0.95
N ILE A 106 10.63 -1.25 -0.15
CA ILE A 106 9.51 -2.07 -0.62
C ILE A 106 10.05 -3.44 -1.00
N ASN A 107 9.29 -4.49 -0.73
CA ASN A 107 9.52 -5.78 -1.37
C ASN A 107 8.67 -5.84 -2.65
N ALA A 108 9.30 -5.62 -3.80
CA ALA A 108 8.62 -5.62 -5.09
C ALA A 108 8.62 -7.01 -5.73
N GLN A 109 7.51 -7.37 -6.37
CA GLN A 109 7.49 -8.48 -7.33
C GLN A 109 8.25 -8.08 -8.60
N VAL A 110 8.85 -9.03 -9.30
CA VAL A 110 9.63 -8.79 -10.54
C VAL A 110 8.81 -7.99 -11.57
N ALA A 111 7.52 -8.32 -11.73
CA ALA A 111 6.62 -7.64 -12.64
C ALA A 111 6.35 -6.16 -12.29
N SER A 112 6.66 -5.73 -11.07
CA SER A 112 6.44 -4.37 -10.57
C SER A 112 7.73 -3.55 -10.47
N LEU A 113 8.89 -4.09 -10.84
CA LEU A 113 10.19 -3.40 -10.71
C LEU A 113 10.21 -2.07 -11.46
N GLY A 114 9.89 -2.09 -12.76
CA GLY A 114 9.89 -0.87 -13.58
C GLY A 114 8.94 0.22 -13.05
N PHE A 115 7.85 -0.17 -12.39
CA PHE A 115 6.95 0.78 -11.73
C PHE A 115 7.64 1.47 -10.54
N TYR A 116 8.36 0.74 -9.68
CA TYR A 116 9.04 1.34 -8.54
C TYR A 116 10.31 2.09 -8.94
N GLU A 117 11.04 1.63 -9.95
CA GLU A 117 12.19 2.32 -10.53
C GLU A 117 11.78 3.69 -11.08
N HIS A 118 10.65 3.77 -11.79
CA HIS A 118 10.07 5.04 -12.25
C HIS A 118 9.76 6.01 -11.09
N LEU A 119 9.46 5.49 -9.90
CA LEU A 119 9.19 6.27 -8.69
C LEU A 119 10.45 6.61 -7.88
N GLY A 120 11.64 6.27 -8.38
CA GLY A 120 12.92 6.59 -7.75
C GLY A 120 13.41 5.55 -6.75
N PHE A 121 12.79 4.37 -6.66
CA PHE A 121 13.35 3.26 -5.90
C PHE A 121 14.52 2.65 -6.67
N ILE A 122 15.60 2.34 -5.94
CA ILE A 122 16.76 1.63 -6.48
C ILE A 122 16.64 0.17 -6.04
N ARG A 123 16.80 -0.75 -6.99
CA ARG A 123 16.82 -2.18 -6.70
C ARG A 123 18.04 -2.51 -5.85
N GLU A 124 17.79 -3.06 -4.67
CA GLU A 124 18.80 -3.70 -3.84
C GLU A 124 18.64 -5.20 -3.98
N ASP A 125 19.54 -5.85 -4.72
CA ASP A 125 19.61 -7.30 -4.73
C ASP A 125 20.07 -7.78 -3.35
N LYS A 126 19.39 -8.80 -2.81
CA LYS A 126 19.93 -9.55 -1.66
C LYS A 126 21.13 -10.37 -2.14
N THR A 127 22.22 -9.71 -2.50
CA THR A 127 23.54 -10.33 -2.59
C THR A 127 24.25 -9.98 -1.30
N THR A 128 24.00 -10.78 -0.26
CA THR A 128 24.94 -11.38 0.70
C THR A 128 24.12 -12.01 1.84
#